data_AF-A0A944YBU2-F1
#
_entry.id   AF-A0A944YBU2-F1
#
_cell.length_a   1.000
_cell.length_b   1.000
_cell.length_c   1.000
_cell.angle_alpha   90.00
_cell.angle_beta   90.00
_cell.angle_gamma   90.00
#
_symmetry.space_group_name_H-M   'P 1'
#
loop_
_entity.id
_entity.type
_entity.pdbx_description
1 polymer ?
#
loop_
_entity_poly.entity_id
_entity_poly.type
_entity_poly.pdbx_seq_one_letter_code
_entity_poly.pdbx_strand_id
1 'polypeptide(L)'
;MSNSGKKSNFFQFFITFLLLFFVFQFVMERFFPEQFSKDGEVVAEVTLKAQDATVKGGHHPILILANKTEQAIVLEDRCPMPPVNVLHSVDGEFVALETEETSVPCVPLTEIAAGKTEKIDLAAWKYSLFGELGNYRVELLTADSSQQALTADLSIHEAGPITRIFRTFVSKPLLNLLIFIASILPGHNLGLAIILLTLIVKVILFFPTQHAMQGQKKLQKVQPQLAEIRKKHKANPEKMNKEIMALWKREKVNPMQSCLPTLIQFPILIGLFYVIRDGSILSLSEHLIYSPFKDLDWVWGSNFLGMNLLEPNKIFFPPFLVLAQFFQMKMAFAIAKKKKDPKKKAEATDQQEMQQKMMQYGLPLMIGVFAFQFPAAVSLYWAVSTLFAIGQQYVVNKRN
;
A
#
# COMPACT_ATOMS: atom_id res chain seq x y z
N MET A 1 -46.90 -31.29 3.45
CA MET A 1 -45.95 -32.06 2.60
C MET A 1 -45.22 -31.05 1.71
N SER A 2 -44.03 -30.59 2.13
CA SER A 2 -42.69 -31.07 1.76
C SER A 2 -42.26 -30.55 0.37
N ASN A 3 -41.50 -29.45 0.27
CA ASN A 3 -40.04 -29.37 0.40
C ASN A 3 -39.22 -30.00 -0.76
N SER A 4 -39.62 -29.82 -2.03
CA SER A 4 -38.82 -30.26 -3.21
C SER A 4 -38.16 -29.14 -4.04
N GLY A 5 -38.52 -27.85 -3.85
CA GLY A 5 -38.05 -26.77 -4.73
C GLY A 5 -36.66 -26.17 -4.43
N LYS A 6 -36.14 -26.28 -3.21
CA LYS A 6 -34.86 -25.63 -2.82
C LYS A 6 -33.61 -26.50 -3.02
N LYS A 7 -33.75 -27.83 -3.10
CA LYS A 7 -32.61 -28.73 -3.31
C LYS A 7 -32.08 -28.70 -4.75
N SER A 8 -32.93 -28.43 -5.74
CA SER A 8 -32.55 -28.37 -7.16
C SER A 8 -31.55 -27.25 -7.47
N ASN A 9 -31.79 -26.04 -6.95
CA ASN A 9 -30.95 -24.89 -7.26
C ASN A 9 -29.56 -24.96 -6.59
N PHE A 10 -29.47 -25.53 -5.39
CA PHE A 10 -28.19 -25.73 -4.73
C PHE A 10 -27.35 -26.79 -5.44
N PHE A 11 -27.99 -27.87 -5.89
CA PHE A 11 -27.31 -28.94 -6.64
C PHE A 11 -26.87 -28.48 -8.03
N GLN A 12 -27.72 -27.71 -8.74
CA GLN A 12 -27.32 -27.08 -10.00
C GLN A 12 -26.18 -26.07 -9.81
N PHE A 13 -26.24 -25.22 -8.79
CA PHE A 13 -25.15 -24.29 -8.48
C PHE A 13 -23.85 -25.02 -8.16
N PHE A 14 -23.92 -26.13 -7.41
CA PHE A 14 -22.76 -26.95 -7.07
C PHE A 14 -22.14 -27.61 -8.32
N ILE A 15 -22.97 -28.13 -9.23
CA ILE A 15 -22.51 -28.68 -10.51
C ILE A 15 -21.89 -27.60 -11.40
N THR A 16 -22.52 -26.43 -11.54
CA THR A 16 -21.97 -25.33 -12.33
C THR A 16 -20.66 -24.81 -11.73
N PHE A 17 -20.56 -24.74 -10.40
CA PHE A 17 -19.33 -24.39 -9.72
C PHE A 17 -18.22 -25.41 -9.95
N LEU A 18 -18.51 -26.71 -9.84
CA LEU A 18 -17.54 -27.77 -10.14
C LEU A 18 -17.07 -27.73 -11.59
N LEU A 19 -17.98 -27.52 -12.55
CA LEU A 19 -17.63 -27.41 -13.96
C LEU A 19 -16.73 -26.20 -14.23
N LEU A 20 -17.07 -25.04 -13.68
CA LEU A 20 -16.22 -23.83 -13.78
C LEU A 20 -14.88 -24.03 -13.08
N PHE A 21 -14.86 -24.71 -11.93
CA PHE A 21 -13.64 -25.01 -11.19
C PHE A 21 -12.70 -25.92 -11.99
N PHE A 22 -13.21 -27.01 -12.59
CA PHE A 22 -12.40 -27.91 -13.40
C PHE A 22 -11.96 -27.29 -14.73
N VAL A 23 -12.82 -26.49 -15.38
CA VAL A 23 -12.42 -25.74 -16.58
C VAL A 23 -11.35 -24.69 -16.24
N PHE A 24 -11.50 -23.98 -15.12
CA PHE A 24 -10.50 -23.03 -14.65
C PHE A 24 -9.18 -23.75 -14.31
N GLN A 25 -9.22 -24.87 -13.60
CA GLN A 25 -8.05 -25.72 -13.35
C GLN A 25 -7.37 -26.16 -14.65
N PHE A 26 -8.12 -26.66 -15.63
CA PHE A 26 -7.59 -27.08 -16.91
C PHE A 26 -6.96 -25.93 -17.72
N VAL A 27 -7.60 -24.75 -17.71
CA VAL A 27 -7.07 -23.53 -18.35
C VAL A 27 -5.81 -23.06 -17.65
N MET A 28 -5.80 -23.05 -16.31
CA MET A 28 -4.63 -22.68 -15.52
C MET A 28 -3.46 -23.64 -15.75
N GLU A 29 -3.71 -24.95 -15.80
CA GLU A 29 -2.68 -25.98 -16.05
C GLU A 29 -2.14 -25.90 -17.49
N ARG A 30 -2.97 -25.53 -18.48
CA ARG A 30 -2.56 -25.44 -19.90
C ARG A 30 -1.85 -24.12 -20.26
N PHE A 31 -2.25 -23.00 -19.65
CA PHE A 31 -1.70 -21.67 -19.95
C PHE A 31 -0.62 -21.21 -18.95
N PHE A 32 -0.59 -21.77 -17.74
CA PHE A 32 0.41 -21.49 -16.70
C PHE A 32 1.07 -22.78 -16.19
N PRO A 33 1.78 -23.53 -17.07
CA PRO A 33 2.37 -24.83 -16.70
C PRO A 33 3.41 -24.74 -15.58
N GLU A 34 4.08 -23.59 -15.38
CA GLU A 34 5.09 -23.42 -14.32
C GLU A 34 4.51 -23.37 -12.90
N GLN A 35 3.21 -23.10 -12.72
CA GLN A 35 2.57 -23.05 -11.39
C GLN A 35 1.89 -24.37 -11.00
N PHE A 36 1.65 -25.28 -11.95
CA PHE A 36 0.85 -26.50 -11.75
C PHE A 36 1.52 -27.78 -12.25
N SER A 37 2.82 -27.74 -12.57
CA SER A 37 3.57 -28.95 -12.88
C SER A 37 3.45 -29.95 -11.72
N LYS A 38 2.69 -31.04 -11.93
CA LYS A 38 2.78 -32.22 -11.08
C LYS A 38 4.22 -32.69 -11.10
N ASP A 39 4.77 -32.86 -9.90
CA ASP A 39 6.15 -33.25 -9.63
C ASP A 39 6.59 -34.38 -10.57
N GLY A 40 7.32 -34.00 -11.61
CA GLY A 40 8.21 -34.91 -12.32
C GLY A 40 9.47 -35.05 -11.47
N GLU A 41 9.86 -36.30 -11.21
CA GLU A 41 11.12 -36.75 -10.58
C GLU A 41 11.81 -35.77 -9.63
N VAL A 42 11.79 -36.09 -8.33
CA VAL A 42 12.62 -35.46 -7.31
C VAL A 42 14.08 -35.70 -7.65
N VAL A 43 14.68 -34.76 -8.39
CA VAL A 43 16.11 -34.54 -8.36
C VAL A 43 16.36 -33.70 -7.11
N ALA A 44 17.12 -34.27 -6.16
CA ALA A 44 17.59 -33.59 -4.97
C ALA A 44 18.56 -32.47 -5.39
N GLU A 45 18.02 -31.31 -5.76
CA GLU A 45 18.81 -30.17 -6.23
C GLU A 45 18.61 -28.95 -5.32
N VAL A 46 19.73 -28.36 -4.91
CA VAL A 46 19.77 -27.06 -4.24
C VAL A 46 19.58 -26.00 -5.31
N THR A 47 18.62 -25.08 -5.13
CA THR A 47 18.38 -24.02 -6.11
C THR A 47 18.52 -22.65 -5.48
N LEU A 48 19.23 -21.77 -6.18
CA LEU A 48 19.31 -20.34 -5.86
C LEU A 48 18.57 -19.55 -6.94
N LYS A 49 17.62 -18.71 -6.54
CA LYS A 49 16.91 -17.81 -7.47
C LYS A 49 16.75 -16.44 -6.84
N ALA A 50 16.84 -15.39 -7.63
CA ALA A 50 16.38 -14.08 -7.20
C ALA A 50 14.86 -14.13 -7.03
N GLN A 51 14.33 -13.57 -5.92
CA GLN A 51 12.89 -13.44 -5.71
C GLN A 51 12.27 -12.59 -6.84
N ASP A 52 12.97 -11.53 -7.24
CA ASP A 52 12.60 -10.64 -8.34
C ASP A 52 13.79 -10.52 -9.31
N ALA A 53 13.60 -10.88 -10.58
CA ALA A 53 14.65 -10.76 -11.61
C ALA A 53 14.99 -9.30 -11.96
N THR A 54 14.08 -8.38 -11.64
CA THR A 54 14.27 -6.94 -11.84
C THR A 54 13.98 -6.20 -10.53
N VAL A 55 14.98 -5.49 -10.02
CA VAL A 55 14.92 -4.71 -8.78
C VAL A 55 14.98 -3.22 -9.13
N LYS A 56 14.06 -2.44 -8.56
CA LYS A 56 14.05 -0.98 -8.77
C LYS A 56 15.20 -0.35 -7.98
N GLY A 57 15.91 0.59 -8.60
CA GLY A 57 16.96 1.37 -7.93
C GLY A 57 16.49 1.97 -6.61
N GLY A 58 17.33 1.84 -5.58
CA GLY A 58 16.96 2.19 -4.20
C GLY A 58 16.12 1.14 -3.48
N HIS A 59 16.03 -0.09 -3.97
CA HIS A 59 15.62 -1.29 -3.24
C HIS A 59 16.77 -2.31 -3.22
N HIS A 60 16.70 -3.33 -2.37
CA HIS A 60 17.70 -4.40 -2.30
C HIS A 60 17.14 -5.70 -2.88
N PRO A 61 17.99 -6.56 -3.44
CA PRO A 61 17.60 -7.89 -3.88
C PRO A 61 17.35 -8.84 -2.70
N ILE A 62 16.45 -9.79 -2.90
CA ILE A 62 16.21 -10.92 -1.99
C ILE A 62 16.42 -12.19 -2.81
N LEU A 63 17.19 -13.13 -2.28
CA LEU A 63 17.37 -14.45 -2.89
C LEU A 63 16.54 -15.49 -2.16
N ILE A 64 16.08 -16.47 -2.92
CA ILE A 64 15.40 -17.66 -2.43
C ILE A 64 16.36 -18.83 -2.62
N LEU A 65 16.74 -19.44 -1.52
CA LEU A 65 17.58 -20.63 -1.51
C LEU A 65 16.75 -21.80 -1.01
N ALA A 66 16.46 -22.73 -1.92
CA ALA A 66 15.66 -23.91 -1.61
C ALA A 66 16.59 -25.13 -1.53
N ASN A 67 16.65 -25.73 -0.35
CA ASN A 67 17.33 -26.99 -0.12
C ASN A 67 16.32 -28.14 -0.27
N LYS A 68 16.29 -28.78 -1.44
CA LYS A 68 15.46 -29.98 -1.67
C LYS A 68 16.20 -31.30 -1.40
N THR A 69 17.39 -31.21 -0.80
CA THR A 69 18.18 -32.39 -0.44
C THR A 69 17.78 -32.93 0.93
N GLU A 70 18.22 -34.15 1.22
CA GLU A 70 17.98 -34.81 2.53
C GLU A 70 18.97 -34.35 3.62
N GLN A 71 19.99 -33.57 3.26
CA GLN A 71 21.02 -33.08 4.18
C GLN A 71 20.88 -31.57 4.38
N ALA A 72 21.31 -31.08 5.55
CA ALA A 72 21.39 -29.65 5.80
C ALA A 72 22.58 -29.07 5.02
N ILE A 73 22.42 -27.87 4.48
CA ILE A 73 23.50 -27.13 3.83
C ILE A 73 24.09 -26.20 4.85
N VAL A 74 25.38 -26.35 5.13
CA VAL A 74 26.13 -25.43 5.98
C VAL A 74 26.78 -24.38 5.08
N LEU A 75 26.59 -23.11 5.46
CA LEU A 75 27.19 -21.97 4.79
C LEU A 75 28.23 -21.34 5.71
N GLU A 76 29.34 -20.88 5.13
CA GLU A 76 30.38 -20.18 5.87
C GLU A 76 29.87 -18.80 6.33
N ASP A 77 30.20 -18.42 7.56
CA ASP A 77 30.00 -17.05 8.02
C ASP A 77 31.03 -16.14 7.34
N ARG A 78 30.54 -15.26 6.46
CA ARG A 78 31.35 -14.34 5.68
C ARG A 78 31.19 -12.89 6.12
N CYS A 79 30.43 -12.57 7.17
CA CYS A 79 30.22 -11.19 7.60
C CYS A 79 31.58 -10.48 7.85
N PRO A 80 31.83 -9.28 7.32
CA PRO A 80 30.87 -8.32 6.75
C PRO A 80 30.53 -8.52 5.26
N MET A 81 31.12 -9.49 4.55
CA MET A 81 30.68 -9.85 3.20
C MET A 81 29.38 -10.66 3.22
N PRO A 82 28.57 -10.63 2.14
CA PRO A 82 27.42 -11.50 2.04
C PRO A 82 27.82 -12.98 1.95
N PRO A 83 26.90 -13.90 2.29
CA PRO A 83 27.13 -15.33 2.13
C PRO A 83 27.28 -15.76 0.65
N VAL A 84 27.07 -14.84 -0.29
CA VAL A 84 27.13 -15.02 -1.74
C VAL A 84 28.18 -14.09 -2.35
N ASN A 85 28.79 -14.51 -3.47
CA ASN A 85 29.59 -13.61 -4.30
C ASN A 85 28.67 -12.75 -5.17
N VAL A 86 28.95 -11.46 -5.26
CA VAL A 86 28.18 -10.53 -6.09
C VAL A 86 29.07 -10.06 -7.22
N LEU A 87 28.62 -10.22 -8.46
CA LEU A 87 29.29 -9.73 -9.65
C LEU A 87 28.40 -8.71 -10.34
N HIS A 88 29.00 -7.60 -10.79
CA HIS A 88 28.31 -6.56 -11.55
C HIS A 88 28.82 -6.52 -12.98
N SER A 89 27.92 -6.32 -13.94
CA SER A 89 28.26 -6.25 -15.34
C SER A 89 28.73 -4.85 -15.72
N VAL A 90 30.02 -4.73 -16.03
CA VAL A 90 30.67 -3.51 -16.54
C VAL A 90 31.11 -3.80 -17.97
N ASP A 91 30.60 -3.05 -18.94
CA ASP A 91 30.91 -3.21 -20.37
C ASP A 91 30.67 -4.64 -20.94
N GLY A 92 29.75 -5.39 -20.33
CA GLY A 92 29.39 -6.75 -20.76
C GLY A 92 30.21 -7.86 -20.10
N GLU A 93 31.20 -7.51 -19.26
CA GLU A 93 31.96 -8.46 -18.44
C GLU A 93 31.51 -8.37 -16.98
N PHE A 94 31.50 -9.52 -16.28
CA PHE A 94 31.12 -9.57 -14.87
C PHE A 94 32.35 -9.42 -13.98
N VAL A 95 32.37 -8.37 -13.17
CA VAL A 95 33.45 -8.07 -12.22
C VAL A 95 32.93 -8.38 -10.81
N ALA A 96 33.69 -9.15 -10.04
CA ALA A 96 33.36 -9.44 -8.64
C ALA A 96 33.48 -8.18 -7.78
N LEU A 97 32.49 -7.95 -6.93
CA LEU A 97 32.43 -6.85 -5.99
C LEU A 97 32.78 -7.34 -4.58
N GLU A 98 33.55 -6.54 -3.86
CA GLU A 98 33.93 -6.77 -2.46
C GLU A 98 33.52 -5.55 -1.62
N THR A 99 33.24 -5.79 -0.34
CA THR A 99 32.91 -4.70 0.58
C THR A 99 33.17 -5.06 2.04
N GLU A 100 33.54 -4.05 2.82
CA GLU A 100 33.61 -4.09 4.28
C GLU A 100 32.47 -3.29 4.93
N GLU A 101 31.66 -2.59 4.12
CA GLU A 101 30.62 -1.68 4.59
C GLU A 101 29.24 -2.32 4.51
N THR A 102 28.53 -2.29 5.65
CA THR A 102 27.14 -2.76 5.75
C THR A 102 26.24 -1.65 6.26
N SER A 103 25.14 -1.38 5.56
CA SER A 103 24.13 -0.38 5.96
C SER A 103 23.35 -0.81 7.22
N VAL A 104 23.21 -2.11 7.47
CA VAL A 104 22.62 -2.67 8.70
C VAL A 104 23.50 -3.80 9.22
N PRO A 105 23.40 -4.17 10.51
CA PRO A 105 24.14 -5.31 11.05
C PRO A 105 23.97 -6.57 10.19
N CYS A 106 25.07 -7.14 9.73
CA CYS A 106 25.10 -8.40 9.00
C CYS A 106 24.66 -9.54 9.93
N VAL A 107 23.71 -10.36 9.49
CA VAL A 107 23.30 -11.57 10.19
C VAL A 107 23.76 -12.76 9.34
N PRO A 108 24.65 -13.62 9.86
CA PRO A 108 25.13 -14.75 9.09
C PRO A 108 24.03 -15.81 8.96
N LEU A 109 23.82 -16.28 7.73
CA LEU A 109 23.03 -17.48 7.47
C LEU A 109 23.99 -18.66 7.47
N THR A 110 24.01 -19.44 8.54
CA THR A 110 25.00 -20.51 8.73
C THR A 110 24.49 -21.89 8.34
N GLU A 111 23.17 -22.11 8.32
CA GLU A 111 22.59 -23.42 8.03
C GLU A 111 21.20 -23.32 7.39
N ILE A 112 20.93 -24.21 6.42
CA ILE A 112 19.62 -24.42 5.82
C ILE A 112 19.24 -25.89 5.97
N ALA A 113 18.24 -26.15 6.80
CA ALA A 113 17.77 -27.51 7.06
C ALA A 113 17.28 -28.21 5.77
N ALA A 114 17.37 -29.54 5.76
CA ALA A 114 16.87 -30.38 4.68
C ALA A 114 15.39 -30.10 4.38
N GLY A 115 15.05 -30.02 3.09
CA GLY A 115 13.69 -29.73 2.62
C GLY A 115 13.18 -28.30 2.88
N LYS A 116 14.00 -27.38 3.41
CA LYS A 116 13.59 -26.00 3.70
C LYS A 116 14.00 -25.01 2.61
N THR A 117 13.24 -23.92 2.56
CA THR A 117 13.52 -22.75 1.75
C THR A 117 13.76 -21.56 2.65
N GLU A 118 14.93 -20.95 2.53
CA GLU A 118 15.31 -19.75 3.28
C GLU A 118 15.45 -18.55 2.35
N LYS A 119 15.26 -17.35 2.90
CA LYS A 119 15.43 -16.09 2.19
C LYS A 119 16.74 -15.43 2.60
N ILE A 120 17.59 -15.12 1.64
CA ILE A 120 18.79 -14.30 1.87
C ILE A 120 18.41 -12.86 1.54
N ASP A 121 18.22 -12.05 2.58
CA ASP A 121 17.95 -10.63 2.45
C ASP A 121 19.28 -9.85 2.34
N LEU A 122 19.52 -9.24 1.17
CA LEU A 122 20.75 -8.50 0.90
C LEU A 122 20.65 -7.01 1.27
N ALA A 123 19.68 -6.63 2.12
CA ALA A 123 19.52 -5.27 2.61
C ALA A 123 20.80 -4.66 3.19
N ALA A 124 21.61 -5.44 3.93
CA ALA A 124 22.87 -4.97 4.52
C ALA A 124 23.85 -4.39 3.49
N TRP A 125 23.84 -4.89 2.25
CA TRP A 125 24.76 -4.49 1.20
C TRP A 125 24.12 -3.65 0.10
N LYS A 126 22.92 -3.13 0.38
CA LYS A 126 22.13 -2.36 -0.59
C LYS A 126 22.93 -1.25 -1.27
N TYR A 127 23.71 -0.49 -0.50
CA TYR A 127 24.46 0.65 -1.01
C TYR A 127 25.88 0.29 -1.43
N SER A 128 26.52 -0.66 -0.73
CA SER A 128 27.90 -1.06 -1.01
C SER A 128 28.05 -1.97 -2.22
N LEU A 129 27.13 -2.92 -2.45
CA LEU A 129 27.19 -3.86 -3.58
C LEU A 129 26.15 -3.62 -4.66
N PHE A 130 25.02 -2.99 -4.32
CA PHE A 130 23.86 -2.84 -5.21
C PHE A 130 23.51 -1.36 -5.49
N GLY A 131 24.49 -0.47 -5.33
CA GLY A 131 24.32 0.97 -5.53
C GLY A 131 24.20 1.38 -7.00
N GLU A 132 24.84 0.64 -7.90
CA GLU A 132 24.88 0.94 -9.33
C GLU A 132 23.74 0.28 -10.11
N LEU A 133 23.36 0.89 -11.23
CA LEU A 133 22.39 0.31 -12.14
C LEU A 133 23.08 -0.69 -13.07
N GLY A 134 22.36 -1.71 -13.51
CA GLY A 134 22.90 -2.71 -14.44
C GLY A 134 22.54 -4.13 -14.07
N ASN A 135 23.19 -5.08 -14.72
CA ASN A 135 22.98 -6.50 -14.49
C ASN A 135 23.95 -7.01 -13.44
N TYR A 136 23.44 -7.87 -12.56
CA TYR A 136 24.19 -8.50 -11.50
C TYR A 136 24.02 -10.01 -11.59
N ARG A 137 25.10 -10.72 -11.26
CA ARG A 137 25.09 -12.16 -11.06
C ARG A 137 25.49 -12.44 -9.63
N VAL A 138 24.70 -13.23 -8.95
CA VAL A 138 24.98 -13.66 -7.58
C VAL A 138 25.31 -15.12 -7.58
N GLU A 139 26.41 -15.51 -6.94
CA GLU A 139 26.92 -16.87 -6.94
C GLU A 139 27.06 -17.37 -5.50
N LEU A 140 26.50 -18.54 -5.21
CA LEU A 140 26.65 -19.21 -3.94
C LEU A 140 27.57 -20.42 -4.09
N LEU A 141 28.58 -20.48 -3.24
CA LEU A 141 29.48 -21.63 -3.10
C LEU A 141 29.01 -22.47 -1.92
N THR A 142 28.70 -23.74 -2.16
CA THR A 142 28.33 -24.71 -1.13
C THR A 142 29.55 -25.54 -0.73
N ALA A 143 29.72 -25.82 0.56
CA ALA A 143 30.87 -26.55 1.09
C ALA A 143 31.02 -27.98 0.51
N ASP A 144 29.90 -28.61 0.12
CA ASP A 144 29.85 -30.01 -0.31
C ASP A 144 29.91 -30.22 -1.83
N SER A 145 30.07 -29.16 -2.64
CA SER A 145 29.92 -29.27 -4.10
C SER A 145 31.16 -28.78 -4.85
N SER A 146 32.03 -29.72 -5.19
CA SER A 146 33.13 -29.54 -6.15
C SER A 146 32.68 -29.30 -7.61
N GLN A 147 31.41 -29.01 -7.87
CA GLN A 147 30.90 -28.70 -9.22
C GLN A 147 29.81 -27.63 -9.17
N GLN A 148 30.11 -26.51 -9.83
CA GLN A 148 29.25 -25.38 -10.19
C GLN A 148 28.65 -24.56 -9.03
N ALA A 149 29.04 -23.28 -8.98
CA ALA A 149 28.39 -22.30 -8.13
C ALA A 149 26.92 -22.15 -8.53
N LEU A 150 26.02 -22.10 -7.55
CA LEU A 150 24.62 -21.80 -7.81
C LEU A 150 24.51 -20.33 -8.17
N THR A 151 23.97 -20.02 -9.34
CA THR A 151 23.91 -18.64 -9.85
C THR A 151 22.48 -18.12 -9.90
N ALA A 152 22.32 -16.84 -9.61
CA ALA A 152 21.08 -16.11 -9.79
C ALA A 152 21.39 -14.77 -10.46
N ASP A 153 20.81 -14.56 -11.64
CA ASP A 153 20.94 -13.31 -12.37
C ASP A 153 19.78 -12.37 -12.00
N LEU A 154 20.12 -11.10 -11.80
CA LEU A 154 19.15 -10.03 -11.52
C LEU A 154 19.60 -8.72 -12.17
N SER A 155 18.71 -7.75 -12.29
CA SER A 155 19.05 -6.42 -12.80
C SER A 155 18.51 -5.32 -11.92
N ILE A 156 19.33 -4.29 -11.69
CA ILE A 156 18.92 -3.06 -11.01
C ILE A 156 18.68 -2.00 -12.06
N HIS A 157 17.45 -1.53 -12.15
CA HIS A 157 17.05 -0.57 -13.17
C HIS A 157 16.56 0.74 -12.56
N GLU A 158 16.54 1.81 -13.37
CA GLU A 158 15.98 3.07 -12.92
C GLU A 158 14.52 2.94 -12.51
N ALA A 159 14.16 3.62 -11.41
CA ALA A 159 12.77 3.74 -11.03
C ALA A 159 11.99 4.48 -12.13
N GLY A 160 10.87 3.90 -12.59
CA GLY A 160 10.04 4.51 -13.63
C GLY A 160 9.58 5.93 -13.28
N PRO A 161 9.18 6.74 -14.29
CA PRO A 161 8.96 8.19 -14.14
C PRO A 161 7.96 8.54 -13.04
N ILE A 162 6.87 7.77 -12.90
CA ILE A 162 5.87 7.95 -11.84
C ILE A 162 6.49 7.75 -10.46
N THR A 163 7.33 6.72 -10.29
CA THR A 163 7.99 6.43 -9.00
C THR A 163 8.99 7.54 -8.68
N ARG A 164 9.72 8.04 -9.68
CA ARG A 164 10.66 9.16 -9.50
C ARG A 164 9.93 10.43 -9.05
N ILE A 165 8.86 10.80 -9.74
CA ILE A 165 8.01 11.95 -9.37
C ILE A 165 7.46 11.76 -7.94
N PHE A 166 6.93 10.58 -7.62
CA PHE A 166 6.38 10.29 -6.31
C PHE A 166 7.44 10.39 -5.20
N ARG A 167 8.62 9.79 -5.42
CA ARG A 167 9.74 9.90 -4.47
C ARG A 167 10.16 11.36 -4.30
N THR A 168 10.34 12.10 -5.38
CA THR A 168 10.83 13.49 -5.34
C THR A 168 9.86 14.46 -4.67
N PHE A 169 8.56 14.36 -4.97
CA PHE A 169 7.57 15.35 -4.51
C PHE A 169 6.73 14.89 -3.31
N VAL A 170 6.74 13.60 -2.98
CA VAL A 170 5.92 13.05 -1.88
C VAL A 170 6.81 12.37 -0.83
N SER A 171 7.48 11.27 -1.15
CA SER A 171 8.22 10.49 -0.14
C SER A 171 9.40 11.26 0.46
N LYS A 172 10.25 11.89 -0.35
CA LYS A 172 11.41 12.65 0.12
C LYS A 172 10.99 13.82 1.03
N PRO A 173 10.09 14.74 0.63
CA PRO A 173 9.68 15.83 1.51
C PRO A 173 9.04 15.34 2.80
N LEU A 174 8.19 14.30 2.74
CA LEU A 174 7.55 13.74 3.93
C LEU A 174 8.55 13.10 4.90
N LEU A 175 9.48 12.29 4.42
CA LEU A 175 10.52 11.68 5.26
C LEU A 175 11.38 12.75 5.91
N ASN A 176 11.91 13.70 5.14
CA ASN A 176 12.82 14.71 5.66
C ASN A 176 12.10 15.66 6.64
N LEU A 177 10.84 16.00 6.38
CA LEU A 177 10.04 16.75 7.34
C LEU A 177 9.76 15.94 8.61
N LEU A 178 9.52 14.63 8.50
CA LEU A 178 9.38 13.75 9.65
C LEU A 178 10.67 13.69 10.47
N ILE A 179 11.83 13.48 9.83
CA ILE A 179 13.16 13.50 10.46
C ILE A 179 13.37 14.81 11.22
N PHE A 180 13.12 15.95 10.55
CA PHE A 180 13.27 17.27 11.14
C PHE A 180 12.35 17.50 12.34
N ILE A 181 11.06 17.17 12.20
CA ILE A 181 10.10 17.32 13.30
C ILE A 181 10.52 16.47 14.49
N ALA A 182 10.92 15.24 14.19
CA ALA A 182 11.25 14.31 15.23
C ALA A 182 12.51 14.80 15.97
N SER A 183 13.54 15.32 15.27
CA SER A 183 14.80 15.77 15.89
C SER A 183 14.68 16.96 16.82
N ILE A 184 13.65 17.78 16.64
CA ILE A 184 13.35 18.91 17.54
C ILE A 184 12.43 18.52 18.71
N LEU A 185 11.80 17.33 18.67
CA LEU A 185 10.84 16.91 19.69
C LEU A 185 11.53 16.25 20.89
N PRO A 186 11.15 16.62 22.14
CA PRO A 186 11.73 16.03 23.33
C PRO A 186 11.42 14.53 23.40
N GLY A 187 12.45 13.72 23.65
CA GLY A 187 12.32 12.27 23.81
C GLY A 187 12.16 11.49 22.51
N HIS A 188 12.43 12.10 21.35
CA HIS A 188 12.47 11.43 20.05
C HIS A 188 11.24 10.52 19.82
N ASN A 189 10.03 11.03 20.11
CA ASN A 189 8.81 10.23 20.03
C ASN A 189 8.20 10.26 18.61
N LEU A 190 8.19 9.11 17.94
CA LEU A 190 7.66 8.96 16.59
C LEU A 190 6.16 9.31 16.49
N GLY A 191 5.37 8.99 17.52
CA GLY A 191 3.94 9.27 17.54
C GLY A 191 3.61 10.76 17.53
N LEU A 192 4.30 11.53 18.38
CA LEU A 192 4.17 12.99 18.39
C LEU A 192 4.64 13.61 17.07
N ALA A 193 5.74 13.08 16.51
CA ALA A 193 6.24 13.53 15.22
C ALA A 193 5.22 13.32 14.09
N ILE A 194 4.57 12.15 14.05
CA ILE A 194 3.50 11.87 13.08
C ILE A 194 2.30 12.79 13.28
N ILE A 195 1.87 13.04 14.53
CA ILE A 195 0.76 13.97 14.81
C ILE A 195 1.10 15.36 14.27
N LEU A 196 2.28 15.89 14.59
CA LEU A 196 2.67 17.24 14.16
C LEU A 196 2.85 17.32 12.64
N LEU A 197 3.48 16.32 12.02
CA LEU A 197 3.57 16.18 10.57
C LEU A 197 2.17 16.24 9.93
N THR A 198 1.22 15.47 10.47
CA THR A 198 -0.15 15.43 9.97
C THR A 198 -0.80 16.81 10.02
N LEU A 199 -0.65 17.53 11.14
CA LEU A 199 -1.21 18.87 11.29
C LEU A 199 -0.59 19.86 10.31
N ILE A 200 0.74 19.84 10.13
CA ILE A 200 1.43 20.69 9.15
C ILE A 200 0.93 20.41 7.73
N VAL A 201 0.88 19.14 7.32
CA VAL A 201 0.35 18.74 6.02
C VAL A 201 -1.10 19.19 5.84
N LYS A 202 -1.94 19.05 6.87
CA LYS A 202 -3.34 19.49 6.82
C LYS A 202 -3.48 21.01 6.72
N VAL A 203 -2.63 21.77 7.37
CA VAL A 203 -2.60 23.23 7.27
C VAL A 203 -2.17 23.68 5.87
N ILE A 204 -1.13 23.07 5.29
CA ILE A 204 -0.70 23.33 3.91
C ILE A 204 -1.84 23.03 2.92
N LEU A 205 -2.55 21.92 3.13
CA LEU A 205 -3.67 21.51 2.29
C LEU A 205 -5.01 22.15 2.66
N PHE A 206 -5.04 23.07 3.63
CA PHE A 206 -6.29 23.61 4.17
C PHE A 206 -7.10 24.32 3.09
N PHE A 207 -6.44 25.17 2.28
CA PHE A 207 -7.11 25.93 1.23
C PHE A 207 -7.75 25.04 0.13
N PRO A 208 -7.02 24.11 -0.52
CA PRO A 208 -7.62 23.25 -1.54
C PRO A 208 -8.70 22.31 -0.97
N THR A 209 -8.50 21.78 0.24
CA THR A 209 -9.51 20.92 0.89
C THR A 209 -10.78 21.70 1.24
N GLN A 210 -10.64 22.95 1.68
CA GLN A 210 -11.78 23.83 1.95
C GLN A 210 -12.60 24.10 0.69
N HIS A 211 -11.95 24.37 -0.44
CA HIS A 211 -12.62 24.53 -1.74
C HIS A 211 -13.37 23.25 -2.17
N ALA A 212 -12.76 22.10 -1.97
CA ALA A 212 -13.39 20.81 -2.28
C ALA A 212 -14.65 20.56 -1.42
N MET A 213 -14.60 20.86 -0.12
CA MET A 213 -15.76 20.71 0.79
C MET A 213 -16.91 21.66 0.44
N GLN A 214 -16.61 22.90 0.02
CA GLN A 214 -17.62 23.81 -0.50
C GLN A 214 -18.27 23.27 -1.78
N GLY A 215 -17.47 22.69 -2.68
CA GLY A 215 -17.96 22.02 -3.88
C GLY A 215 -18.90 20.86 -3.57
N GLN A 216 -18.52 20.00 -2.62
CA GLN A 216 -19.36 18.90 -2.14
C GLN A 216 -20.70 19.41 -1.59
N LYS A 217 -20.71 20.51 -0.84
CA LYS A 217 -21.95 21.14 -0.34
C LYS A 217 -22.84 21.65 -1.48
N LYS A 218 -22.26 22.24 -2.54
CA LYS A 218 -23.04 22.65 -3.74
C LYS A 218 -23.65 21.45 -4.45
N LEU A 219 -22.89 20.36 -4.60
CA LEU A 219 -23.40 19.12 -5.20
C LEU A 219 -24.57 18.55 -4.40
N GLN A 220 -24.52 18.61 -3.06
CA GLN A 220 -25.64 18.21 -2.21
C GLN A 220 -26.90 19.05 -2.40
N LYS A 221 -26.77 20.35 -2.69
CA LYS A 221 -27.94 21.21 -2.98
C LYS A 221 -28.63 20.82 -4.29
N VAL A 222 -27.88 20.27 -5.25
CA VAL A 222 -28.37 19.87 -6.59
C VAL A 222 -28.89 18.43 -6.61
N GLN A 223 -28.62 17.62 -5.57
CA GLN A 223 -29.14 16.25 -5.41
C GLN A 223 -30.65 16.06 -5.69
N PRO A 224 -31.58 16.91 -5.21
CA PRO A 224 -33.01 16.73 -5.50
C PRO A 224 -33.31 16.84 -7.01
N GLN A 225 -32.70 17.80 -7.71
CA GLN A 225 -32.86 17.98 -9.16
C GLN A 225 -32.25 16.79 -9.92
N LEU A 226 -31.12 16.25 -9.47
CA LEU A 226 -30.52 15.03 -10.03
C LEU A 226 -31.47 13.82 -9.89
N ALA A 227 -32.14 13.68 -8.75
CA ALA A 227 -33.11 12.62 -8.54
C ALA A 227 -34.31 12.74 -9.50
N GLU A 228 -34.79 13.97 -9.76
CA GLU A 228 -35.88 14.21 -10.72
C GLU A 228 -35.48 13.84 -12.16
N ILE A 229 -34.29 14.25 -12.62
CA ILE A 229 -33.78 13.90 -13.97
C ILE A 229 -33.68 12.38 -14.13
N ARG A 230 -33.12 11.69 -13.14
CA ARG A 230 -32.99 10.22 -13.15
C ARG A 230 -34.35 9.52 -13.20
N LYS A 231 -35.36 10.04 -12.50
CA LYS A 231 -36.73 9.51 -12.58
C LYS A 231 -37.35 9.73 -13.97
N LYS A 232 -37.21 10.94 -14.53
CA LYS A 232 -37.76 11.28 -15.85
C LYS A 232 -37.13 10.46 -16.98
N HIS A 233 -35.85 10.12 -16.86
CA HIS A 233 -35.07 9.47 -17.92
C HIS A 233 -34.57 8.07 -17.58
N LYS A 234 -35.25 7.34 -16.67
CA LYS A 234 -34.87 5.98 -16.25
C LYS A 234 -34.69 5.01 -17.43
N ALA A 235 -35.50 5.16 -18.48
CA ALA A 235 -35.47 4.32 -19.69
C ALA A 235 -34.51 4.83 -20.78
N ASN A 236 -33.90 6.02 -20.63
CA ASN A 236 -32.99 6.59 -21.63
C ASN A 236 -31.71 7.15 -20.95
N PRO A 237 -30.68 6.30 -20.77
CA PRO A 237 -29.44 6.69 -20.11
C PRO A 237 -28.68 7.83 -20.81
N GLU A 238 -28.77 7.89 -22.14
CA GLU A 238 -28.07 8.92 -22.92
C GLU A 238 -28.67 10.31 -22.67
N LYS A 239 -30.01 10.41 -22.74
CA LYS A 239 -30.72 11.65 -22.42
C LYS A 239 -30.54 12.04 -20.96
N MET A 240 -30.53 11.06 -20.04
CA MET A 240 -30.25 11.27 -18.63
C MET A 240 -28.88 11.91 -18.41
N ASN A 241 -27.81 11.35 -19.00
CA ASN A 241 -26.46 11.87 -18.86
C ASN A 241 -26.32 13.29 -19.44
N LYS A 242 -26.97 13.57 -20.59
CA LYS A 242 -26.98 14.89 -21.21
C LYS A 242 -27.65 15.94 -20.32
N GLU A 243 -28.78 15.61 -19.70
CA GLU A 243 -29.49 16.51 -18.78
C GLU A 243 -28.73 16.70 -17.46
N ILE A 244 -28.12 15.65 -16.91
CA ILE A 244 -27.23 15.75 -15.74
C ILE A 244 -26.06 16.70 -16.02
N MET A 245 -25.40 16.56 -17.17
CA MET A 245 -24.31 17.45 -17.58
C MET A 245 -24.79 18.89 -17.78
N ALA A 246 -25.97 19.08 -18.39
CA ALA A 246 -26.57 20.39 -18.55
C ALA A 246 -26.90 21.03 -17.18
N LEU A 247 -27.39 20.25 -16.23
CA LEU A 247 -27.65 20.70 -14.86
C LEU A 247 -26.36 21.15 -14.17
N TRP A 248 -25.29 20.36 -14.24
CA TRP A 248 -23.99 20.73 -13.66
C TRP A 248 -23.44 22.03 -14.24
N LYS A 249 -23.58 22.23 -15.56
CA LYS A 249 -23.19 23.49 -16.23
C LYS A 249 -24.04 24.68 -15.77
N ARG A 250 -25.37 24.51 -15.69
CA ARG A 250 -26.31 25.56 -15.25
C ARG A 250 -26.07 25.97 -13.79
N GLU A 251 -25.89 25.00 -12.90
CA GLU A 251 -25.65 25.21 -11.47
C GLU A 251 -24.18 25.50 -11.13
N LYS A 252 -23.29 25.50 -12.15
CA LYS A 252 -21.84 25.70 -12.02
C LYS A 252 -21.21 24.81 -10.93
N VAL A 253 -21.61 23.54 -10.91
CA VAL A 253 -21.12 22.52 -9.96
C VAL A 253 -20.13 21.60 -10.64
N ASN A 254 -19.02 21.31 -9.96
CA ASN A 254 -18.02 20.34 -10.43
C ASN A 254 -18.12 19.02 -9.63
N PRO A 255 -18.45 17.88 -10.26
CA PRO A 255 -18.55 16.59 -9.57
C PRO A 255 -17.21 16.13 -8.97
N MET A 256 -16.07 16.51 -9.56
CA MET A 256 -14.73 16.13 -9.07
C MET A 256 -14.38 16.74 -7.71
N GLN A 257 -15.02 17.86 -7.34
CA GLN A 257 -14.80 18.46 -6.02
C GLN A 257 -15.22 17.55 -4.87
N SER A 258 -16.12 16.58 -5.11
CA SER A 258 -16.56 15.63 -4.08
C SER A 258 -15.54 14.52 -3.78
N CYS A 259 -14.65 14.16 -4.72
CA CYS A 259 -13.63 13.12 -4.52
C CYS A 259 -12.22 13.69 -4.35
N LEU A 260 -12.02 14.97 -4.68
CA LEU A 260 -10.75 15.66 -4.58
C LEU A 260 -10.06 15.55 -3.19
N PRO A 261 -10.76 15.66 -2.04
CA PRO A 261 -10.11 15.51 -0.74
C PRO A 261 -9.48 14.13 -0.56
N THR A 262 -10.16 13.08 -1.00
CA THR A 262 -9.68 11.70 -0.92
C THR A 262 -8.52 11.48 -1.89
N LEU A 263 -8.60 12.02 -3.10
CA LEU A 263 -7.53 11.91 -4.11
C LEU A 263 -6.24 12.58 -3.67
N ILE A 264 -6.31 13.74 -3.03
CA ILE A 264 -5.12 14.43 -2.48
C ILE A 264 -4.54 13.63 -1.29
N GLN A 265 -5.38 12.97 -0.51
CA GLN A 265 -4.97 12.21 0.67
C GLN A 265 -4.21 10.93 0.32
N PHE A 266 -4.58 10.23 -0.76
CA PHE A 266 -4.00 8.93 -1.12
C PHE A 266 -2.47 8.98 -1.35
N PRO A 267 -1.92 9.89 -2.18
CA PRO A 267 -0.47 9.98 -2.37
C PRO A 267 0.28 10.18 -1.07
N ILE A 268 -0.25 11.02 -0.17
CA ILE A 268 0.42 11.32 1.11
C ILE A 268 0.39 10.12 2.04
N LEU A 269 -0.74 9.41 2.10
CA LEU A 269 -0.86 8.17 2.88
C LEU A 269 0.11 7.10 2.37
N ILE A 270 0.17 6.91 1.04
CA ILE A 270 1.11 5.97 0.40
C ILE A 270 2.55 6.41 0.69
N GLY A 271 2.82 7.71 0.62
CA GLY A 271 4.13 8.30 0.89
C GLY A 271 4.57 7.99 2.32
N LEU A 272 3.71 8.26 3.30
CA LEU A 272 3.98 7.95 4.69
C LEU A 272 4.14 6.44 4.93
N PHE A 273 3.34 5.60 4.28
CA PHE A 273 3.50 4.15 4.37
C PHE A 273 4.88 3.71 3.91
N TYR A 274 5.35 4.16 2.74
CA TYR A 274 6.70 3.85 2.26
C TYR A 274 7.78 4.43 3.18
N VAL A 275 7.59 5.65 3.66
CA VAL A 275 8.52 6.31 4.59
C VAL A 275 8.65 5.56 5.91
N ILE A 276 7.55 5.06 6.48
CA ILE A 276 7.61 4.30 7.74
C ILE A 276 8.11 2.87 7.49
N ARG A 277 7.66 2.21 6.41
CA ARG A 277 8.08 0.84 6.10
C ARG A 277 9.56 0.79 5.72
N ASP A 278 9.95 1.55 4.70
CA ASP A 278 11.31 1.54 4.16
C ASP A 278 12.26 2.37 5.05
N GLY A 279 11.74 3.40 5.73
CA GLY A 279 12.52 4.26 6.63
C GLY A 279 12.59 3.76 8.07
N SER A 280 11.87 2.69 8.46
CA SER A 280 12.02 2.03 9.77
C SER A 280 13.48 1.73 10.11
N ILE A 281 14.31 1.59 9.07
CA ILE A 281 15.76 1.56 9.13
C ILE A 281 16.28 2.67 8.21
N LEU A 282 16.74 3.78 8.81
CA LEU A 282 17.19 4.97 8.08
C LEU A 282 18.31 4.66 7.08
N SER A 283 19.24 3.80 7.47
CA SER A 283 20.39 3.39 6.66
C SER A 283 20.01 2.63 5.41
N LEU A 284 18.81 2.03 5.33
CA LEU A 284 18.27 1.45 4.10
C LEU A 284 17.53 2.47 3.25
N SER A 285 17.30 3.69 3.72
CA SER A 285 16.53 4.73 3.02
C SER A 285 17.36 5.97 2.70
N GLU A 286 18.69 5.87 2.73
CA GLU A 286 19.60 7.01 2.53
C GLU A 286 19.31 7.81 1.26
N HIS A 287 18.96 7.13 0.16
CA HIS A 287 18.60 7.76 -1.12
C HIS A 287 17.37 8.70 -1.05
N LEU A 288 16.56 8.62 0.01
CA LEU A 288 15.40 9.47 0.28
C LEU A 288 15.70 10.64 1.22
N ILE A 289 16.88 10.68 1.83
CA ILE A 289 17.28 11.68 2.83
C ILE A 289 18.03 12.82 2.14
N TYR A 290 17.79 14.06 2.58
CA TYR A 290 18.56 15.22 2.15
C TYR A 290 19.89 15.27 2.90
N SER A 291 20.94 15.77 2.25
CA SER A 291 22.31 15.81 2.80
C SER A 291 22.40 16.33 4.25
N PRO A 292 21.67 17.39 4.67
CA PRO A 292 21.78 17.90 6.04
C PRO A 292 21.22 16.97 7.13
N PHE A 293 20.44 15.95 6.75
CA PHE A 293 19.75 15.05 7.66
C PHE A 293 20.34 13.63 7.68
N LYS A 294 21.40 13.38 6.91
CA LYS A 294 22.03 12.05 6.84
C LYS A 294 22.71 11.64 8.15
N ASP A 295 23.32 12.59 8.84
CA ASP A 295 24.10 12.36 10.06
C ASP A 295 23.23 12.39 11.34
N LEU A 296 21.91 12.47 11.20
CA LEU A 296 20.99 12.46 12.34
C LEU A 296 20.63 11.03 12.73
N ASP A 297 20.85 10.70 14.00
CA ASP A 297 20.37 9.45 14.57
C ASP A 297 18.83 9.41 14.54
N TRP A 298 18.30 8.46 13.78
CA TRP A 298 16.86 8.26 13.57
C TRP A 298 16.27 7.17 14.47
N VAL A 299 16.93 6.83 15.57
CA VAL A 299 16.38 5.86 16.53
C VAL A 299 15.32 6.56 17.38
N TRP A 300 14.12 6.70 16.84
CA TRP A 300 12.96 7.21 17.57
C TRP A 300 12.38 6.14 18.47
N GLY A 301 11.82 6.56 19.61
CA GLY A 301 10.91 5.71 20.36
C GLY A 301 9.71 5.36 19.49
N SER A 302 9.67 4.11 19.01
CA SER A 302 8.54 3.55 18.23
C SER A 302 7.31 3.33 19.11
N ASN A 303 7.49 3.32 20.43
CA ASN A 303 6.40 3.18 21.38
C ASN A 303 5.66 4.51 21.60
N PHE A 304 4.36 4.49 21.37
CA PHE A 304 3.46 5.62 21.63
C PHE A 304 2.16 5.12 22.25
N LEU A 305 1.79 5.70 23.40
CA LEU A 305 0.61 5.30 24.17
C LEU A 305 0.56 3.78 24.49
N GLY A 306 1.72 3.17 24.73
CA GLY A 306 1.83 1.73 25.01
C GLY A 306 1.74 0.82 23.78
N MET A 307 1.83 1.37 22.56
CA MET A 307 1.76 0.61 21.31
C MET A 307 3.03 0.82 20.48
N ASN A 308 3.55 -0.24 19.85
CA ASN A 308 4.59 -0.14 18.85
C ASN A 308 4.00 0.39 17.54
N LEU A 309 4.46 1.55 17.07
CA LEU A 309 3.95 2.20 15.87
C LEU A 309 4.41 1.53 14.56
N LEU A 310 5.46 0.71 14.60
CA LEU A 310 5.95 -0.02 13.42
C LEU A 310 5.13 -1.28 13.13
N GLU A 311 4.37 -1.76 14.12
CA GLU A 311 3.52 -2.94 13.99
C GLU A 311 2.04 -2.55 13.83
N PRO A 312 1.22 -3.40 13.18
CA PRO A 312 -0.22 -3.16 13.11
C PRO A 312 -0.88 -3.26 14.49
N ASN A 313 -1.52 -2.18 14.97
CA ASN A 313 -2.37 -2.25 16.16
C ASN A 313 -3.82 -2.57 15.74
N LYS A 314 -4.20 -3.82 15.96
CA LYS A 314 -5.48 -4.40 15.52
C LYS A 314 -6.65 -4.10 16.47
N ILE A 315 -6.38 -3.56 17.66
CA ILE A 315 -7.37 -3.38 18.72
C ILE A 315 -7.97 -1.97 18.68
N PHE A 316 -7.13 -0.93 18.63
CA PHE A 316 -7.57 0.45 18.77
C PHE A 316 -7.90 1.12 17.43
N PHE A 317 -6.97 1.12 16.47
CA PHE A 317 -7.13 1.93 15.26
C PHE A 317 -8.27 1.48 14.34
N PRO A 318 -8.48 0.18 14.06
CA PRO A 318 -9.57 -0.25 13.18
C PRO A 318 -10.96 0.22 13.64
N PRO A 319 -11.43 -0.05 14.88
CA PRO A 319 -12.74 0.43 15.31
C PRO A 319 -12.79 1.96 15.40
N PHE A 320 -11.71 2.61 15.84
CA PHE A 320 -11.63 4.06 15.91
C PHE A 320 -11.82 4.71 14.54
N LEU A 321 -11.08 4.25 13.52
CA LEU A 321 -11.13 4.81 12.17
C LEU A 321 -12.50 4.57 11.51
N VAL A 322 -13.11 3.39 11.69
CA VAL A 322 -14.46 3.13 11.20
C VAL A 322 -15.46 4.14 11.79
N LEU A 323 -15.43 4.32 13.11
CA LEU A 323 -16.36 5.23 13.81
C LEU A 323 -16.11 6.69 13.44
N ALA A 324 -14.86 7.14 13.45
CA ALA A 324 -14.48 8.51 13.12
C ALA A 324 -14.82 8.82 11.65
N GLN A 325 -14.50 7.93 10.72
CA GLN A 325 -14.79 8.12 9.31
C GLN A 325 -16.31 8.09 9.04
N PHE A 326 -17.03 7.18 9.68
CA PHE A 326 -18.50 7.15 9.62
C PHE A 326 -19.09 8.48 10.13
N PHE A 327 -18.58 9.01 11.24
CA PHE A 327 -19.02 10.29 11.79
C PHE A 327 -18.71 11.46 10.83
N GLN A 328 -17.49 11.50 10.27
CA GLN A 328 -17.09 12.47 9.25
C GLN A 328 -18.06 12.46 8.06
N MET A 329 -18.34 11.27 7.50
CA MET A 329 -19.25 11.12 6.36
C MET A 329 -20.69 11.50 6.74
N LYS A 330 -21.16 11.10 7.92
CA LYS A 330 -22.49 11.45 8.42
C LYS A 330 -22.67 12.96 8.52
N MET A 331 -21.68 13.70 9.01
CA MET A 331 -21.70 15.16 9.05
C MET A 331 -21.65 15.79 7.66
N ALA A 332 -20.86 15.22 6.74
CA ALA A 332 -20.82 15.67 5.36
C ALA A 332 -22.21 15.55 4.71
N PHE A 333 -22.92 14.44 4.90
CA PHE A 333 -24.22 14.18 4.27
C PHE A 333 -25.45 14.67 5.06
N ALA A 334 -25.31 15.08 6.33
CA ALA A 334 -26.43 15.55 7.15
C ALA A 334 -27.14 16.79 6.57
N ILE A 335 -26.42 17.62 5.83
CA ILE A 335 -26.98 18.81 5.17
C ILE A 335 -28.04 18.43 4.12
N ALA A 336 -27.89 17.29 3.44
CA ALA A 336 -28.86 16.82 2.44
C ALA A 336 -30.22 16.43 3.05
N LYS A 337 -30.26 16.02 4.34
CA LYS A 337 -31.50 15.62 5.02
C LYS A 337 -32.31 16.80 5.56
N LYS A 338 -31.68 17.90 6.00
CA LYS A 338 -32.38 19.05 6.60
C LYS A 338 -33.28 19.84 5.63
N LYS A 339 -33.11 19.67 4.32
CA LYS A 339 -33.94 20.32 3.28
C LYS A 339 -34.99 19.40 2.64
N LYS A 340 -35.21 18.20 3.19
CA LYS A 340 -36.37 17.39 2.77
C LYS A 340 -37.63 17.95 3.43
N ASP A 341 -38.39 18.71 2.67
CA ASP A 341 -39.79 18.98 2.97
C ASP A 341 -40.53 17.62 3.08
N PRO A 342 -41.14 17.27 4.23
CA PRO A 342 -41.72 15.94 4.46
C PRO A 342 -42.80 15.54 3.45
N LYS A 343 -43.35 16.50 2.69
CA LYS A 343 -44.36 16.27 1.64
C LYS A 343 -43.80 15.83 0.27
N LYS A 344 -42.48 15.88 0.05
CA LYS A 344 -41.84 15.34 -1.16
C LYS A 344 -40.82 14.27 -0.79
N LYS A 345 -41.30 13.09 -0.38
CA LYS A 345 -40.49 11.87 -0.44
C LYS A 345 -40.27 11.52 -1.91
N ALA A 346 -39.35 12.22 -2.56
CA ALA A 346 -38.73 11.69 -3.76
C ALA A 346 -37.99 10.42 -3.35
N GLU A 347 -38.57 9.25 -3.66
CA GLU A 347 -37.86 7.97 -3.64
C GLU A 347 -36.53 8.18 -4.37
N ALA A 348 -35.41 8.10 -3.66
CA ALA A 348 -34.13 8.11 -4.35
C ALA A 348 -34.06 6.81 -5.14
N THR A 349 -33.61 6.88 -6.40
CA THR A 349 -33.42 5.68 -7.22
C THR A 349 -32.51 4.70 -6.46
N ASP A 350 -32.81 3.39 -6.47
CA ASP A 350 -32.08 2.37 -5.71
C ASP A 350 -30.55 2.47 -5.87
N GLN A 351 -30.08 2.84 -7.06
CA GLN A 351 -28.66 3.06 -7.36
C GLN A 351 -28.02 4.22 -6.58
N GLN A 352 -28.74 5.31 -6.33
CA GLN A 352 -28.23 6.47 -5.60
C GLN A 352 -28.17 6.20 -4.09
N GLU A 353 -29.21 5.55 -3.55
CA GLU A 353 -29.19 5.14 -2.15
C GLU A 353 -28.07 4.12 -1.91
N MET A 354 -27.83 3.20 -2.85
CA MET A 354 -26.73 2.26 -2.78
C MET A 354 -25.36 2.95 -2.85
N GLN A 355 -25.14 3.90 -3.77
CA GLN A 355 -23.89 4.68 -3.81
C GLN A 355 -23.66 5.48 -2.53
N GLN A 356 -24.71 6.10 -1.98
CA GLN A 356 -24.61 6.83 -0.72
C GLN A 356 -24.32 5.89 0.46
N LYS A 357 -24.97 4.72 0.53
CA LYS A 357 -24.72 3.70 1.55
C LYS A 357 -23.30 3.13 1.43
N MET A 358 -22.80 2.88 0.22
CA MET A 358 -21.42 2.44 -0.01
C MET A 358 -20.42 3.48 0.48
N MET A 359 -20.65 4.76 0.17
CA MET A 359 -19.79 5.85 0.66
C MET A 359 -19.85 6.02 2.18
N GLN A 360 -21.05 5.89 2.77
CA GLN A 360 -21.26 6.12 4.19
C GLN A 360 -20.82 4.94 5.08
N TYR A 361 -20.99 3.70 4.62
CA TYR A 361 -20.72 2.50 5.40
C TYR A 361 -19.57 1.66 4.82
N GLY A 362 -19.54 1.49 3.49
CA GLY A 362 -18.53 0.68 2.81
C GLY A 362 -17.13 1.27 2.93
N LEU A 363 -16.96 2.56 2.63
CA LEU A 363 -15.67 3.23 2.70
C LEU A 363 -15.07 3.21 4.12
N PRO A 364 -15.80 3.59 5.21
CA PRO A 364 -15.27 3.45 6.57
C PRO A 364 -14.88 2.02 6.93
N LEU A 365 -15.70 1.03 6.57
CA LEU A 365 -15.40 -0.38 6.85
C LEU A 365 -14.11 -0.84 6.15
N MET A 366 -13.94 -0.47 4.87
CA MET A 366 -12.73 -0.77 4.09
C MET A 366 -11.48 -0.15 4.74
N ILE A 367 -11.58 1.08 5.22
CA ILE A 367 -10.48 1.74 5.94
C ILE A 367 -10.16 1.01 7.24
N GLY A 368 -11.19 0.54 7.96
CA GLY A 368 -11.01 -0.33 9.14
C GLY A 368 -10.25 -1.61 8.81
N VAL A 369 -10.62 -2.31 7.72
CA VAL A 369 -9.93 -3.52 7.26
C VAL A 369 -8.47 -3.23 6.93
N PHE A 370 -8.17 -2.13 6.24
CA PHE A 370 -6.80 -1.73 5.95
C PHE A 370 -5.98 -1.41 7.19
N ALA A 371 -6.59 -0.84 8.23
CA ALA A 371 -5.91 -0.55 9.49
C ALA A 371 -5.45 -1.83 10.23
N PHE A 372 -6.00 -3.02 9.92
CA PHE A 372 -5.49 -4.29 10.44
C PHE A 372 -4.18 -4.76 9.77
N GLN A 373 -3.89 -4.25 8.57
CA GLN A 373 -2.75 -4.69 7.75
C GLN A 373 -1.57 -3.72 7.83
N PHE A 374 -1.84 -2.44 8.06
CA PHE A 374 -0.80 -1.41 8.04
C PHE A 374 -0.22 -1.13 9.43
N PRO A 375 1.05 -0.66 9.50
CA PRO A 375 1.66 -0.19 10.74
C PRO A 375 0.79 0.85 11.46
N ALA A 376 0.79 0.80 12.79
CA ALA A 376 0.05 1.72 13.64
C ALA A 376 0.41 3.19 13.38
N ALA A 377 1.64 3.51 12.95
CA ALA A 377 2.04 4.84 12.49
C ALA A 377 1.16 5.39 11.35
N VAL A 378 0.85 4.56 10.34
CA VAL A 378 0.02 4.96 9.20
C VAL A 378 -1.42 5.17 9.65
N SER A 379 -1.91 4.30 10.53
CA SER A 379 -3.23 4.41 11.14
C SER A 379 -3.37 5.63 12.05
N LEU A 380 -2.31 6.00 12.78
CA LEU A 380 -2.25 7.22 13.59
C LEU A 380 -2.35 8.48 12.72
N TYR A 381 -1.60 8.54 11.64
CA TYR A 381 -1.73 9.62 10.65
C TYR A 381 -3.15 9.71 10.11
N TRP A 382 -3.76 8.58 9.75
CA TRP A 382 -5.15 8.57 9.27
C TRP A 382 -6.11 9.07 10.35
N ALA A 383 -5.95 8.63 11.59
CA ALA A 383 -6.78 9.03 12.72
C ALA A 383 -6.76 10.55 12.93
N VAL A 384 -5.56 11.13 13.04
CA VAL A 384 -5.36 12.58 13.22
C VAL A 384 -5.91 13.35 12.01
N SER A 385 -5.67 12.85 10.79
CA SER A 385 -6.17 13.41 9.54
C SER A 385 -7.71 13.46 9.50
N THR A 386 -8.38 12.39 9.91
CA THR A 386 -9.85 12.31 9.98
C THR A 386 -10.41 13.21 11.07
N LEU A 387 -9.77 13.29 12.24
CA LEU A 387 -10.15 14.23 13.30
C LEU A 387 -10.05 15.70 12.84
N PHE A 388 -8.97 16.06 12.15
CA PHE A 388 -8.83 17.39 11.55
C PHE A 388 -9.95 17.66 10.53
N ALA A 389 -10.23 16.69 9.65
CA ALA A 389 -11.29 16.81 8.65
C ALA A 389 -12.70 16.93 9.28
N ILE A 390 -12.95 16.26 10.41
CA ILE A 390 -14.16 16.42 11.23
C ILE A 390 -14.29 17.86 11.72
N GLY A 391 -13.21 18.42 12.29
CA GLY A 391 -13.17 19.82 12.73
C GLY A 391 -13.42 20.80 11.57
N GLN A 392 -12.77 20.59 10.43
CA GLN A 392 -12.97 21.39 9.22
C GLN A 392 -14.41 21.30 8.72
N GLN A 393 -15.00 20.10 8.69
CA GLN A 393 -16.39 19.88 8.26
C GLN A 393 -17.38 20.59 9.19
N TYR A 394 -17.12 20.56 10.50
CA TYR A 394 -17.93 21.28 11.46
C TYR A 394 -17.94 22.79 11.19
N VAL A 395 -16.77 23.40 10.95
CA VAL A 395 -16.65 24.83 10.63
C VAL A 395 -17.37 25.17 9.30
N VAL A 396 -17.18 24.36 8.25
CA VAL A 396 -17.85 24.53 6.94
C VAL A 396 -19.37 24.42 7.06
N ASN A 397 -19.84 23.53 7.94
CA ASN A 397 -21.26 23.33 8.18
C ASN A 397 -21.89 24.51 8.95
N LYS A 398 -21.14 25.17 9.86
CA LYS A 398 -21.60 26.29 10.70
C LYS A 398 -21.49 27.67 10.05
N ARG A 399 -20.57 27.89 9.09
CA ARG A 399 -20.37 29.19 8.41
C ARG A 399 -21.46 29.55 7.39
N ASN A 400 -22.63 28.93 7.47
CA ASN A 400 -23.83 29.08 6.64
C ASN A 400 -25.00 28.42 7.38
#